data_AF-A0A1G8H7B1-F1
#
_entry.id   AF-A0A1G8H7B1-F1
#
_cell.length_a   1.000
_cell.length_b   1.000
_cell.length_c   1.000
_cell.angle_alpha   90.00
_cell.angle_beta   90.00
_cell.angle_gamma   90.00
#
_symmetry.space_group_name_H-M   'P 1'
#
loop_
_entity.id
_entity.type
_entity.pdbx_description
1 polymer ?
#
loop_
_entity_poly.entity_id
_entity_poly.type
_entity_poly.pdbx_seq_one_letter_code
_entity_poly.pdbx_strand_id
1 'polypeptide(L)'
;MANILHRIKAYLYDNTLTKDNPNDFTARTVSERSLNVQQICQAAVSRGGADISASSMEHATELFLKEMAYQLCDGFSVNTGYFTASTTIRGVFDSPSETFNKDKHSIIFQFNQGEKLRAEIPNIEVNILGVAESSAVILQVTDVKSGSVNDLLTPGRNLKIVGSKIKVTGDDSSVGIYFVDATTQARTKVDSSDIVTNNPSEIILVIPELAAGTYNLEIVTQFTDSSMLKQPRTALLDKPLTVE
;
A
#
# COMPACT_ATOMS: atom_id res chain seq x y z
N MET A 1 -3.98 -5.91 33.87
CA MET A 1 -3.46 -5.06 32.79
C MET A 1 -3.20 -5.97 31.61
N ALA A 2 -3.89 -5.78 30.48
CA ALA A 2 -3.65 -6.59 29.29
C ALA A 2 -2.20 -6.36 28.85
N ASN A 3 -1.46 -7.45 28.64
CA ASN A 3 -0.09 -7.38 28.17
C ASN A 3 -0.14 -6.95 26.69
N ILE A 4 0.11 -5.67 26.40
CA ILE A 4 0.01 -5.13 25.05
C ILE A 4 1.16 -5.68 24.22
N LEU A 5 0.86 -6.48 23.19
CA LEU A 5 1.87 -7.18 22.39
C LEU A 5 2.18 -6.47 21.06
N HIS A 6 1.23 -5.72 20.50
CA HIS A 6 1.34 -5.17 19.14
C HIS A 6 0.79 -3.74 19.04
N ARG A 7 1.43 -2.90 18.22
CA ARG A 7 1.05 -1.49 18.00
C ARG A 7 0.91 -1.16 16.52
N ILE A 8 -0.19 -0.50 16.16
CA ILE A 8 -0.40 0.09 14.83
C ILE A 8 -0.35 1.61 14.96
N LYS A 9 0.43 2.27 14.09
CA LYS A 9 0.48 3.74 14.02
C LYS A 9 -0.62 4.26 13.10
N ALA A 10 -1.25 5.36 13.50
CA ALA A 10 -2.22 6.06 12.66
C ALA A 10 -2.21 7.57 12.88
N TYR A 11 -2.62 8.32 11.86
CA TYR A 11 -2.90 9.75 11.92
C TYR A 11 -4.41 10.01 11.79
N LEU A 12 -4.88 11.08 12.42
CA LEU A 12 -6.24 11.59 12.27
C LEU A 12 -6.34 12.62 11.14
N TYR A 13 -7.40 12.55 10.35
CA TYR A 13 -7.69 13.43 9.22
C TYR A 13 -9.12 13.96 9.32
N ASP A 14 -9.38 15.19 8.91
CA ASP A 14 -10.73 15.75 8.86
C ASP A 14 -11.68 14.81 8.11
N ASN A 15 -12.83 14.53 8.70
CA ASN A 15 -13.86 13.71 8.09
C ASN A 15 -14.75 14.56 7.19
N THR A 16 -14.59 14.41 5.87
CA THR A 16 -15.42 15.14 4.90
C THR A 16 -16.77 14.46 4.62
N LEU A 17 -17.04 13.30 5.22
CA LEU A 17 -18.24 12.50 4.96
C LEU A 17 -19.41 12.89 5.88
N THR A 18 -19.13 13.31 7.12
CA THR A 18 -20.13 13.80 8.08
C THR A 18 -20.13 15.32 8.09
N LYS A 19 -21.01 15.91 7.27
CA LYS A 19 -21.12 17.38 7.12
C LYS A 19 -21.75 18.08 8.32
N ASP A 20 -22.32 17.29 9.23
CA ASP A 20 -23.09 17.69 10.40
C ASP A 20 -22.22 17.98 11.64
N ASN A 21 -20.98 17.47 11.69
CA ASN A 21 -20.05 17.77 12.78
C ASN A 21 -18.67 18.20 12.24
N PRO A 22 -18.30 19.49 12.37
CA PRO A 22 -17.03 20.02 11.86
C PRO A 22 -15.79 19.54 12.64
N ASN A 23 -15.97 18.81 13.75
CA ASN A 23 -14.87 18.26 14.56
C ASN A 23 -14.73 16.73 14.43
N ASP A 24 -15.23 16.15 13.33
CA ASP A 24 -15.07 14.73 13.07
C ASP A 24 -13.75 14.43 12.36
N PHE A 25 -13.08 13.36 12.81
CA PHE A 25 -11.85 12.88 12.20
C PHE A 25 -11.97 11.40 11.81
N THR A 26 -11.25 11.01 10.77
CA THR A 26 -11.02 9.61 10.37
C THR A 26 -9.56 9.24 10.61
N ALA A 27 -9.33 8.04 11.14
CA ALA A 27 -7.97 7.53 11.30
C ALA A 27 -7.51 6.83 10.02
N ARG A 28 -6.25 7.05 9.64
CA ARG A 28 -5.58 6.27 8.58
C ARG A 28 -4.28 5.69 9.12
N THR A 29 -4.09 4.40 8.87
CA THR A 29 -2.89 3.67 9.31
C THR A 29 -1.68 4.10 8.51
N VAL A 30 -0.54 4.18 9.19
CA VAL A 30 0.77 4.34 8.54
C VAL A 30 1.33 2.96 8.25
N SER A 31 1.55 2.66 6.98
CA SER A 31 2.08 1.37 6.56
C SER A 31 3.58 1.27 6.88
N GLU A 32 4.01 0.21 7.56
CA GLU A 32 5.42 0.02 7.88
C GLU A 32 6.20 -0.41 6.62
N ARG A 33 5.99 -1.62 6.12
CA ARG A 33 6.50 -2.10 4.82
C ARG A 33 5.80 -3.41 4.44
N SER A 34 5.91 -3.84 3.20
CA SER A 34 5.53 -5.21 2.82
C SER A 34 6.55 -6.23 3.31
N LEU A 35 6.07 -7.40 3.77
CA LEU A 35 6.90 -8.57 4.05
C LEU A 35 6.57 -9.68 3.06
N ASN A 36 7.59 -10.34 2.51
CA ASN A 36 7.40 -11.55 1.71
C ASN A 36 7.44 -12.82 2.60
N VAL A 37 7.17 -14.00 2.00
CA VAL A 37 7.13 -15.28 2.72
C VAL A 37 8.46 -15.55 3.44
N GLN A 38 9.58 -15.39 2.73
CA GLN A 38 10.92 -15.58 3.29
C GLN A 38 11.16 -14.73 4.54
N GLN A 39 10.83 -13.45 4.49
CA GLN A 39 10.99 -12.51 5.60
C GLN A 39 10.11 -12.88 6.80
N ILE A 40 8.89 -13.37 6.56
CA ILE A 40 8.01 -13.89 7.62
C ILE A 40 8.61 -15.15 8.25
N CYS A 41 9.08 -16.10 7.45
CA CYS A 41 9.73 -17.33 7.94
C CYS A 41 11.00 -17.02 8.75
N GLN A 42 11.82 -16.08 8.28
CA GLN A 42 12.99 -15.62 9.01
C GLN A 42 12.62 -14.98 10.35
N ALA A 43 11.58 -14.12 10.37
CA ALA A 43 11.10 -13.52 11.62
C ALA A 43 10.58 -14.56 12.62
N ALA A 44 9.90 -15.61 12.15
CA ALA A 44 9.40 -16.70 12.99
C ALA A 44 10.55 -17.45 13.69
N VAL A 45 11.60 -17.82 12.94
CA VAL A 45 12.79 -18.50 13.49
C VAL A 45 13.57 -17.57 14.41
N SER A 46 13.81 -16.32 14.01
CA SER A 46 14.56 -15.34 14.82
C SER A 46 13.89 -15.05 16.17
N ARG A 47 12.56 -15.16 16.26
CA ARG A 47 11.81 -15.02 17.53
C ARG A 47 11.86 -16.28 18.40
N GLY A 48 12.41 -17.39 17.91
CA GLY A 48 12.35 -18.70 18.56
C GLY A 48 10.97 -19.36 18.49
N GLY A 49 10.14 -18.94 17.53
CA GLY A 49 8.78 -19.47 17.34
C GLY A 49 8.69 -20.67 16.40
N ALA A 50 9.83 -21.18 15.92
CA ALA A 50 9.90 -22.26 14.96
C ALA A 50 11.03 -23.23 15.30
N ASP A 51 10.73 -24.53 15.29
CA ASP A 51 11.69 -25.62 15.54
C ASP A 51 12.39 -26.09 14.26
N ILE A 52 12.11 -25.45 13.12
CA ILE A 52 12.66 -25.75 11.80
C ILE A 52 13.41 -24.55 11.23
N SER A 53 14.27 -24.78 10.24
CA SER A 53 14.97 -23.69 9.55
C SER A 53 14.00 -22.81 8.76
N ALA A 54 14.38 -21.54 8.56
CA ALA A 54 13.55 -20.59 7.80
C ALA A 54 13.32 -21.06 6.36
N SER A 55 14.33 -21.63 5.71
CA SER A 55 14.22 -22.17 4.34
C SER A 55 13.31 -23.40 4.27
N SER A 56 13.33 -24.28 5.27
CA SER A 56 12.40 -25.41 5.34
C SER A 56 10.96 -24.94 5.52
N MET A 57 10.73 -23.93 6.37
CA MET A 57 9.41 -23.34 6.57
C MET A 57 8.89 -22.65 5.30
N GLU A 58 9.75 -21.88 4.64
CA GLU A 58 9.46 -21.21 3.38
C GLU A 58 9.05 -22.24 2.32
N HIS A 59 9.85 -23.28 2.11
CA HIS A 59 9.55 -24.33 1.13
C HIS A 59 8.20 -25.01 1.40
N ALA A 60 7.93 -25.38 2.65
CA ALA A 60 6.65 -25.98 3.02
C ALA A 60 5.47 -25.02 2.81
N THR A 61 5.66 -23.73 3.08
CA THR A 61 4.64 -22.69 2.88
C THR A 61 4.34 -22.50 1.40
N GLU A 62 5.37 -22.45 0.55
CA GLU A 62 5.20 -22.35 -0.91
C GLU A 62 4.46 -23.55 -1.49
N LEU A 63 4.77 -24.77 -1.04
CA LEU A 63 4.04 -25.97 -1.45
C LEU A 63 2.56 -25.90 -1.06
N PHE A 64 2.28 -25.48 0.17
CA PHE A 64 0.91 -25.29 0.64
C PHE A 64 0.15 -24.24 -0.18
N LEU A 65 0.77 -23.08 -0.44
CA LEU A 65 0.16 -22.00 -1.22
C LEU A 65 -0.09 -22.41 -2.68
N LYS A 66 0.82 -23.20 -3.27
CA LYS A 66 0.68 -23.75 -4.62
C LYS A 66 -0.49 -24.72 -4.71
N GLU A 67 -0.62 -25.64 -3.74
CA GLU A 67 -1.75 -26.57 -3.71
C GLU A 67 -3.07 -25.83 -3.49
N MET A 68 -3.11 -24.86 -2.57
CA MET A 68 -4.26 -23.99 -2.37
C MET A 68 -4.68 -23.30 -3.68
N ALA A 69 -3.73 -22.78 -4.46
CA ALA A 69 -4.01 -22.15 -5.74
C ALA A 69 -4.64 -23.11 -6.75
N TYR A 70 -4.17 -24.37 -6.81
CA TYR A 70 -4.79 -25.39 -7.67
C TYR A 70 -6.24 -25.67 -7.27
N GLN A 71 -6.49 -25.89 -5.97
CA GLN A 71 -7.85 -26.16 -5.48
C GLN A 71 -8.80 -24.97 -5.73
N LEU A 72 -8.33 -23.73 -5.58
CA LEU A 72 -9.13 -22.54 -5.89
C LEU A 72 -9.46 -22.45 -7.39
N CYS A 73 -8.51 -22.79 -8.27
CA CYS A 73 -8.74 -22.84 -9.71
C CYS A 73 -9.82 -23.88 -10.11
N ASP A 74 -9.94 -24.95 -9.32
CA ASP A 74 -10.98 -25.97 -9.50
C ASP A 74 -12.33 -25.61 -8.83
N GLY A 75 -12.44 -24.39 -8.29
CA GLY A 75 -13.67 -23.85 -7.72
C GLY A 75 -13.93 -24.23 -6.27
N PHE A 76 -12.98 -24.88 -5.59
CA PHE A 76 -13.09 -25.12 -4.16
C PHE A 76 -12.99 -23.79 -3.39
N SER A 77 -13.64 -23.74 -2.22
CA SER A 77 -13.37 -22.68 -1.24
C SER A 77 -12.38 -23.19 -0.19
N VAL A 78 -11.36 -22.40 0.09
CA VAL A 78 -10.32 -22.73 1.07
C VAL A 78 -10.47 -21.85 2.29
N ASN A 79 -10.47 -22.46 3.47
CA ASN A 79 -10.45 -21.76 4.75
C ASN A 79 -9.20 -22.17 5.55
N THR A 80 -8.32 -21.22 5.82
CA THR A 80 -7.09 -21.44 6.60
C THR A 80 -7.26 -21.09 8.09
N GLY A 81 -8.44 -20.59 8.47
CA GLY A 81 -8.70 -19.93 9.75
C GLY A 81 -8.20 -18.48 9.80
N TYR A 82 -7.13 -18.13 9.07
CA TYR A 82 -6.63 -16.76 8.95
C TYR A 82 -7.38 -15.96 7.87
N PHE A 83 -7.76 -16.62 6.78
CA PHE A 83 -8.60 -16.08 5.73
C PHE A 83 -9.45 -17.18 5.07
N THR A 84 -10.52 -16.76 4.41
CA THR A 84 -11.23 -17.59 3.44
C THR A 84 -10.96 -17.09 2.04
N ALA A 85 -10.74 -18.01 1.10
CA ALA A 85 -10.56 -17.73 -0.31
C ALA A 85 -11.60 -18.50 -1.13
N SER A 86 -12.18 -17.85 -2.13
CA SER A 86 -13.13 -18.46 -3.06
C SER A 86 -13.10 -17.79 -4.42
N THR A 87 -13.58 -18.50 -5.43
CA THR A 87 -13.63 -18.03 -6.82
C THR A 87 -14.97 -17.36 -7.11
N THR A 88 -14.96 -16.19 -7.73
CA THR A 88 -16.16 -15.44 -8.13
C THR A 88 -16.06 -15.03 -9.59
N ILE A 89 -17.17 -15.17 -10.31
CA ILE A 89 -17.30 -14.64 -11.68
C ILE A 89 -17.98 -13.27 -11.60
N ARG A 90 -17.38 -12.26 -12.23
CA ARG A 90 -17.98 -10.94 -12.45
C ARG A 90 -18.38 -10.78 -13.91
N GLY A 91 -19.37 -9.92 -14.14
CA GLY A 91 -19.95 -9.64 -15.45
C GLY A 91 -21.41 -10.10 -15.52
N VAL A 92 -22.21 -9.44 -16.34
CA VAL A 92 -23.65 -9.71 -16.49
C VAL A 92 -23.85 -10.77 -17.55
N PHE A 93 -24.69 -11.77 -17.28
CA PHE A 93 -25.16 -12.70 -18.32
C PHE A 93 -26.51 -12.18 -18.86
N ASP A 94 -26.60 -12.01 -20.18
CA ASP A 94 -27.77 -11.48 -20.88
C ASP A 94 -28.81 -12.57 -21.17
N SER A 95 -28.47 -13.85 -20.97
CA SER A 95 -29.43 -14.96 -21.07
C SER A 95 -29.04 -16.15 -20.19
N PRO A 96 -30.00 -17.00 -19.79
CA PRO A 96 -29.72 -18.23 -19.03
C PRO A 96 -28.88 -19.29 -19.78
N SER A 97 -28.77 -19.18 -21.11
CA SER A 97 -27.99 -20.08 -21.96
C SER A 97 -26.63 -19.52 -22.36
N GLU A 98 -26.31 -18.28 -21.97
CA GLU A 98 -25.04 -17.66 -22.30
C GLU A 98 -23.88 -18.40 -21.60
N THR A 99 -22.85 -18.73 -22.38
CA THR A 99 -21.62 -19.34 -21.86
C THR A 99 -20.63 -18.26 -21.43
N PHE A 100 -19.61 -18.64 -20.66
CA PHE A 100 -18.57 -17.70 -20.24
C PHE A 100 -17.87 -17.05 -21.45
N ASN A 101 -17.80 -15.71 -21.45
CA ASN A 101 -17.10 -14.91 -22.44
C ASN A 101 -15.97 -14.13 -21.77
N LYS A 102 -14.72 -14.33 -22.20
CA LYS A 102 -13.53 -13.69 -21.61
C LYS A 102 -13.46 -12.17 -21.81
N ASP A 103 -14.17 -11.63 -22.81
CA ASP A 103 -14.20 -10.19 -23.08
C ASP A 103 -15.25 -9.46 -22.21
N LYS A 104 -16.20 -10.21 -21.65
CA LYS A 104 -17.34 -9.67 -20.86
C LYS A 104 -17.30 -10.08 -19.39
N HIS A 105 -16.78 -11.26 -19.11
CA HIS A 105 -16.74 -11.87 -17.79
C HIS A 105 -15.30 -12.04 -17.33
N SER A 106 -15.09 -11.84 -16.03
CA SER A 106 -13.79 -12.02 -15.40
C SER A 106 -13.90 -12.93 -14.19
N ILE A 107 -12.92 -13.80 -14.00
CA ILE A 107 -12.78 -14.62 -12.80
C ILE A 107 -11.87 -13.89 -11.82
N ILE A 108 -12.30 -13.78 -10.57
CA ILE A 108 -11.50 -13.23 -9.48
C ILE A 108 -11.46 -14.20 -8.30
N PHE A 109 -10.35 -14.18 -7.57
CA PHE A 109 -10.26 -14.84 -6.26
C PHE A 109 -10.56 -13.80 -5.18
N GLN A 110 -11.62 -14.03 -4.40
CA GLN A 110 -12.00 -13.16 -3.30
C GLN A 110 -11.43 -13.71 -1.99
N PHE A 111 -10.82 -12.82 -1.21
CA PHE A 111 -10.30 -13.12 0.11
C PHE A 111 -11.10 -12.37 1.18
N ASN A 112 -11.42 -13.04 2.28
CA ASN A 112 -12.07 -12.43 3.45
C ASN A 112 -11.31 -12.77 4.74
N GLN A 113 -11.38 -11.88 5.73
CA GLN A 113 -10.73 -12.09 7.03
C GLN A 113 -11.31 -13.31 7.77
N GLY A 114 -10.44 -14.21 8.19
CA GLY A 114 -10.78 -15.40 8.98
C GLY A 114 -10.86 -15.12 10.48
N GLU A 115 -11.34 -16.11 11.22
CA GLU A 115 -11.55 -16.01 12.68
C GLU A 115 -10.24 -15.83 13.47
N LYS A 116 -9.14 -16.45 13.05
CA LYS A 116 -7.85 -16.38 13.76
C LYS A 116 -7.29 -14.96 13.74
N LEU A 117 -7.34 -14.28 12.58
CA LEU A 117 -6.93 -12.87 12.49
C LEU A 117 -7.88 -11.95 13.26
N ARG A 118 -9.18 -12.23 13.23
CA ARG A 118 -10.17 -11.45 13.99
C ARG A 118 -9.93 -11.54 15.49
N ALA A 119 -9.53 -12.70 15.99
CA ALA A 119 -9.21 -12.92 17.41
C ALA A 119 -7.99 -12.14 17.90
N GLU A 120 -7.09 -11.70 17.00
CA GLU A 120 -5.92 -10.88 17.36
C GLU A 120 -6.24 -9.39 17.51
N ILE A 121 -7.35 -8.91 16.94
CA ILE A 121 -7.71 -7.47 16.97
C ILE A 121 -7.70 -6.88 18.39
N PRO A 122 -8.27 -7.55 19.43
CA PRO A 122 -8.25 -7.01 20.79
C PRO A 122 -6.85 -6.88 21.41
N ASN A 123 -5.83 -7.55 20.86
CA ASN A 123 -4.45 -7.50 21.33
C ASN A 123 -3.63 -6.35 20.72
N ILE A 124 -4.24 -5.56 19.83
CA ILE A 124 -3.61 -4.48 19.09
C ILE A 124 -3.94 -3.14 19.77
N GLU A 125 -2.90 -2.38 20.11
CA GLU A 125 -3.03 -0.99 20.51
C GLU A 125 -2.87 -0.08 19.27
N VAL A 126 -3.80 0.86 19.07
CA VAL A 126 -3.66 1.90 18.04
C VAL A 126 -2.97 3.11 18.67
N ASN A 127 -1.75 3.37 18.23
CA ASN A 127 -0.99 4.57 18.60
C ASN A 127 -1.34 5.71 17.63
N ILE A 128 -2.18 6.63 18.09
CA ILE A 128 -2.50 7.85 17.35
C ILE A 128 -1.33 8.82 17.48
N LEU A 129 -0.65 9.05 16.37
CA LEU A 129 0.51 9.95 16.31
C LEU A 129 0.11 11.44 16.38
N GLY A 130 -1.18 11.73 16.19
CA GLY A 130 -1.77 13.06 16.25
C GLY A 130 -2.76 13.30 15.11
N VAL A 131 -3.26 14.53 15.03
CA VAL A 131 -3.90 15.02 13.81
C VAL A 131 -2.79 15.22 12.78
N ALA A 132 -2.95 14.64 11.59
CA ALA A 132 -2.06 14.93 10.48
C ALA A 132 -2.01 16.45 10.33
N GLU A 133 -0.82 17.03 10.44
CA GLU A 133 -0.67 18.45 10.21
C GLU A 133 -1.36 18.82 8.90
N SER A 134 -1.91 20.04 8.81
CA SER A 134 -2.55 20.53 7.59
C SER A 134 -1.58 20.63 6.38
N SER A 135 -0.31 20.25 6.58
CA SER A 135 0.72 19.99 5.59
C SER A 135 0.39 18.76 4.72
N ALA A 136 1.04 18.64 3.57
CA ALA A 136 0.89 17.48 2.70
C ALA A 136 1.62 16.29 3.33
N VAL A 137 1.03 15.09 3.28
CA VAL A 137 1.60 13.88 3.89
C VAL A 137 1.50 12.70 2.93
N ILE A 138 2.59 11.94 2.79
CA ILE A 138 2.64 10.66 2.10
C ILE A 138 2.46 9.55 3.13
N LEU A 139 1.40 8.75 3.00
CA LEU A 139 1.07 7.67 3.93
C LEU A 139 1.61 6.32 3.47
N GLN A 140 1.52 6.08 2.18
CA GLN A 140 1.87 4.81 1.58
C GLN A 140 2.27 4.99 0.13
N VAL A 141 3.27 4.23 -0.27
CA VAL A 141 3.70 4.06 -1.65
C VAL A 141 3.61 2.57 -1.98
N THR A 142 3.09 2.25 -3.16
CA THR A 142 2.91 0.87 -3.62
C THR A 142 3.41 0.75 -5.05
N ASP A 143 4.46 -0.04 -5.24
CA ASP A 143 4.94 -0.42 -6.57
C ASP A 143 3.97 -1.43 -7.18
N VAL A 144 3.34 -1.06 -8.29
CA VAL A 144 2.24 -1.83 -8.87
C VAL A 144 2.73 -3.14 -9.48
N LYS A 145 4.00 -3.20 -9.92
CA LYS A 145 4.56 -4.39 -10.57
C LYS A 145 4.86 -5.51 -9.58
N SER A 146 5.50 -5.18 -8.46
CA SER A 146 5.89 -6.12 -7.41
C SER A 146 4.82 -6.29 -6.33
N GLY A 147 3.93 -5.30 -6.18
CA GLY A 147 3.01 -5.19 -5.04
C GLY A 147 3.70 -4.75 -3.75
N SER A 148 4.98 -4.36 -3.81
CA SER A 148 5.74 -3.91 -2.65
C SER A 148 5.19 -2.61 -2.09
N VAL A 149 5.19 -2.48 -0.76
CA VAL A 149 4.68 -1.31 -0.05
C VAL A 149 5.80 -0.68 0.76
N ASN A 150 6.05 0.61 0.54
CA ASN A 150 7.08 1.41 1.24
C ASN A 150 8.47 0.76 1.25
N ASP A 151 8.84 0.08 0.16
CA ASP A 151 10.09 -0.66 0.08
C ASP A 151 10.64 -0.66 -1.36
N LEU A 152 10.23 -1.59 -2.21
CA LEU A 152 10.80 -1.75 -3.56
C LEU A 152 10.16 -0.84 -4.60
N LEU A 153 10.96 -0.33 -5.53
CA LEU A 153 10.56 0.40 -6.73
C LEU A 153 11.05 -0.31 -7.99
N THR A 154 10.17 -0.43 -8.99
CA THR A 154 10.51 -0.99 -10.30
C THR A 154 10.52 0.12 -11.37
N PRO A 155 11.68 0.60 -11.83
CA PRO A 155 11.76 1.61 -12.90
C PRO A 155 10.91 1.26 -14.13
N GLY A 156 10.30 2.29 -14.73
CA GLY A 156 9.40 2.16 -15.88
C GLY A 156 8.03 1.53 -15.58
N ARG A 157 7.70 1.27 -14.30
CA ARG A 157 6.39 0.73 -13.87
C ARG A 157 5.62 1.74 -13.04
N ASN A 158 4.33 1.48 -12.87
CA ASN A 158 3.46 2.38 -12.15
C ASN A 158 3.74 2.33 -10.64
N LEU A 159 3.80 3.51 -10.03
CA LEU A 159 3.81 3.72 -8.60
C LEU A 159 2.49 4.34 -8.18
N LYS A 160 1.85 3.76 -7.16
CA LYS A 160 0.69 4.34 -6.50
C LYS A 160 1.12 4.99 -5.20
N ILE A 161 0.80 6.26 -5.02
CA ILE A 161 1.08 7.04 -3.81
C ILE A 161 -0.26 7.40 -3.18
N VAL A 162 -0.46 7.03 -1.92
CA VAL A 162 -1.62 7.39 -1.11
C VAL A 162 -1.17 8.37 -0.03
N GLY A 163 -1.95 9.42 0.15
CA GLY A 163 -1.62 10.48 1.10
C GLY A 163 -2.77 11.43 1.39
N SER A 164 -2.41 12.62 1.84
CA SER A 164 -3.33 13.73 2.09
C SER A 164 -2.74 15.04 1.57
N LYS A 165 -3.54 15.79 0.83
CA LYS A 165 -3.19 17.07 0.18
C LYS A 165 -1.90 16.99 -0.66
N ILE A 166 -1.68 15.84 -1.31
CA ILE A 166 -0.48 15.54 -2.11
C ILE A 166 -0.59 15.92 -3.59
N LYS A 167 -1.74 16.42 -4.05
CA LYS A 167 -1.93 16.84 -5.45
C LYS A 167 -0.80 17.78 -5.88
N VAL A 168 -0.15 17.49 -6.99
CA VAL A 168 0.96 18.28 -7.54
C VAL A 168 0.39 19.39 -8.41
N THR A 169 0.42 20.64 -7.92
CA THR A 169 0.02 21.82 -8.68
C THR A 169 0.67 23.07 -8.08
N GLY A 170 0.96 24.06 -8.92
CA GLY A 170 1.78 25.21 -8.54
C GLY A 170 2.35 25.94 -9.75
N ASP A 171 2.60 27.24 -9.60
CA ASP A 171 3.30 28.06 -10.59
C ASP A 171 4.82 28.03 -10.36
N ASP A 172 5.26 27.62 -9.17
CA ASP A 172 6.68 27.49 -8.83
C ASP A 172 7.33 26.34 -9.61
N SER A 173 8.49 26.60 -10.22
CA SER A 173 9.24 25.62 -11.01
C SER A 173 9.68 24.36 -10.24
N SER A 174 9.79 24.45 -8.91
CA SER A 174 10.12 23.34 -8.01
C SER A 174 8.96 22.39 -7.75
N VAL A 175 7.74 22.71 -8.18
CA VAL A 175 6.57 21.84 -8.04
C VAL A 175 6.76 20.58 -8.88
N GLY A 176 6.56 19.42 -8.25
CA GLY A 176 6.80 18.12 -8.87
C GLY A 176 6.99 17.00 -7.87
N ILE A 177 7.25 15.81 -8.40
CA ILE A 177 7.57 14.61 -7.63
C ILE A 177 9.04 14.27 -7.89
N TYR A 178 9.76 13.95 -6.83
CA TYR A 178 11.20 13.75 -6.88
C TYR A 178 11.61 12.45 -6.19
N PHE A 179 12.52 11.72 -6.84
CA PHE A 179 13.28 10.64 -6.23
C PHE A 179 14.67 11.17 -5.92
N VAL A 180 15.03 11.23 -4.64
CA VAL A 180 16.31 11.77 -4.18
C VAL A 180 17.20 10.63 -3.73
N ASP A 181 18.31 10.41 -4.43
CA ASP A 181 19.29 9.39 -4.08
C ASP A 181 19.85 9.69 -2.68
N ALA A 182 19.73 8.73 -1.76
CA ALA A 182 20.13 8.90 -0.37
C ALA A 182 21.66 9.07 -0.22
N THR A 183 22.45 8.57 -1.16
CA THR A 183 23.92 8.62 -1.13
C THR A 183 24.44 9.88 -1.83
N THR A 184 24.00 10.12 -3.08
CA THR A 184 24.52 11.20 -3.91
C THR A 184 23.76 12.50 -3.75
N GLN A 185 22.57 12.46 -3.14
CA GLN A 185 21.62 13.58 -3.06
C GLN A 185 21.17 14.09 -4.44
N ALA A 186 21.40 13.32 -5.51
CA ALA A 186 20.90 13.63 -6.84
C ALA A 186 19.37 13.54 -6.85
N ARG A 187 18.72 14.58 -7.37
CA ARG A 187 17.26 14.68 -7.45
C ARG A 187 16.78 14.36 -8.87
N THR A 188 16.04 13.29 -9.03
CA THR A 188 15.39 12.92 -10.29
C THR A 188 13.92 13.36 -10.25
N LYS A 189 13.55 14.34 -11.08
CA LYS A 189 12.17 14.82 -11.20
C LYS A 189 11.38 13.90 -12.12
N VAL A 190 10.17 13.50 -11.71
CA VAL A 190 9.22 12.77 -12.57
C VAL A 190 8.67 13.72 -13.63
N ASP A 191 8.60 13.27 -14.88
CA ASP A 191 7.98 14.07 -15.94
C ASP A 191 6.48 14.22 -15.68
N SER A 192 5.96 15.41 -15.96
CA SER A 192 4.52 15.68 -15.93
C SER A 192 3.70 14.71 -16.78
N SER A 193 4.22 14.23 -17.92
CA SER A 193 3.53 13.24 -18.78
C SER A 193 3.43 11.86 -18.16
N ASP A 194 4.30 11.55 -17.19
CA ASP A 194 4.34 10.27 -16.50
C ASP A 194 3.41 10.23 -15.29
N ILE A 195 2.75 11.35 -14.94
CA ILE A 195 1.74 11.43 -13.89
C ILE A 195 0.37 11.05 -14.50
N VAL A 196 -0.04 9.81 -14.28
CA VAL A 196 -1.30 9.24 -14.78
C VAL A 196 -2.51 9.74 -14.00
N THR A 197 -2.40 9.82 -12.68
CA THR A 197 -3.47 10.30 -11.77
C THR A 197 -2.89 11.32 -10.81
N ASN A 198 -3.58 12.45 -10.61
CA ASN A 198 -3.12 13.54 -9.74
C ASN A 198 -4.25 14.07 -8.83
N ASN A 199 -4.65 13.27 -7.85
CA ASN A 199 -5.69 13.63 -6.88
C ASN A 199 -5.07 14.04 -5.53
N PRO A 200 -5.79 14.84 -4.71
CA PRO A 200 -5.31 15.26 -3.39
C PRO A 200 -4.97 14.11 -2.43
N SER A 201 -5.59 12.95 -2.60
CA SER A 201 -5.38 11.77 -1.74
C SER A 201 -4.67 10.60 -2.43
N GLU A 202 -4.47 10.69 -3.76
CA GLU A 202 -3.93 9.59 -4.55
C GLU A 202 -3.21 10.13 -5.79
N ILE A 203 -1.98 9.67 -6.00
CA ILE A 203 -1.22 9.91 -7.24
C ILE A 203 -0.83 8.56 -7.83
N ILE A 204 -0.93 8.44 -9.15
CA ILE A 204 -0.37 7.31 -9.90
C ILE A 204 0.60 7.90 -10.92
N LEU A 205 1.84 7.41 -10.92
CA LEU A 205 2.88 7.86 -11.84
C LEU A 205 3.67 6.68 -12.41
N VAL A 206 4.43 6.89 -13.48
CA VAL A 206 5.45 5.95 -13.96
C VAL A 206 6.78 6.29 -13.28
N ILE A 207 7.42 5.29 -12.66
CA ILE A 207 8.72 5.46 -12.00
C ILE A 207 9.76 5.77 -13.09
N PRO A 208 10.52 6.86 -12.99
CA PRO A 208 11.55 7.18 -13.98
C PRO A 208 12.68 6.15 -13.94
N GLU A 209 13.58 6.20 -14.92
CA GLU A 209 14.82 5.44 -14.87
C GLU A 209 15.64 5.87 -13.64
N LEU A 210 15.88 4.94 -12.73
CA LEU A 210 16.65 5.13 -11.50
C LEU A 210 17.75 4.06 -11.45
N ALA A 211 18.93 4.45 -11.00
CA ALA A 211 20.00 3.48 -10.76
C ALA A 211 19.69 2.64 -9.52
N ALA A 212 20.32 1.47 -9.41
CA ALA A 212 20.22 0.67 -8.20
C ALA A 212 20.73 1.47 -6.99
N GLY A 213 19.95 1.51 -5.92
CA GLY A 213 20.24 2.36 -4.76
C GLY A 213 19.04 2.61 -3.86
N THR A 214 19.23 3.53 -2.92
CA THR A 214 18.22 3.92 -1.94
C THR A 214 17.76 5.35 -2.23
N TYR A 215 16.45 5.57 -2.25
CA TYR A 215 15.84 6.85 -2.63
C TYR A 215 14.84 7.34 -1.59
N ASN A 216 14.84 8.64 -1.33
CA ASN A 216 13.76 9.32 -0.61
C ASN A 216 12.76 9.88 -1.62
N LEU A 217 11.46 9.65 -1.37
CA LEU A 217 10.39 10.21 -2.19
C LEU A 217 9.95 11.56 -1.62
N GLU A 218 9.93 12.58 -2.48
CA GLU A 218 9.44 13.91 -2.15
C GLU A 218 8.31 14.34 -3.09
N ILE A 219 7.30 15.00 -2.55
CA ILE A 219 6.27 15.68 -3.31
C ILE A 219 6.31 17.16 -2.96
N VAL A 220 6.60 18.00 -3.95
CA VAL A 220 6.60 19.46 -3.82
C VAL A 220 5.34 20.01 -4.48
N THR A 221 4.55 20.77 -3.72
CA THR A 221 3.27 21.30 -4.19
C THR A 221 2.90 22.64 -3.54
N GLN A 222 2.09 23.44 -4.24
CA GLN A 222 1.42 24.62 -3.69
C GLN A 222 -0.07 24.35 -3.40
N PHE A 223 -0.53 23.10 -3.49
CA PHE A 223 -1.93 22.73 -3.28
C PHE A 223 -2.40 22.93 -1.82
N THR A 224 -3.59 23.51 -1.67
CA THR A 224 -4.45 23.40 -0.47
C THR A 224 -5.92 23.27 -0.91
N ASP A 225 -6.82 22.95 0.02
CA ASP A 225 -8.24 22.73 -0.29
C ASP A 225 -8.99 24.00 -0.67
N SER A 226 -8.50 25.19 -0.29
CA SER A 226 -9.19 26.47 -0.48
C SER A 226 -8.49 27.43 -1.43
N SER A 227 -7.16 27.39 -1.52
CA SER A 227 -6.34 28.29 -2.34
C SER A 227 -4.96 27.70 -2.64
N MET A 228 -4.16 28.36 -3.47
CA MET A 228 -2.75 27.98 -3.68
C MET A 228 -1.84 28.69 -2.68
N LEU A 229 -0.86 27.96 -2.14
CA LEU A 229 0.17 28.54 -1.28
C LEU A 229 1.08 29.46 -2.08
N LYS A 230 1.51 30.57 -1.46
CA LYS A 230 2.49 31.48 -2.06
C LYS A 230 3.88 30.87 -2.20
N GLN A 231 4.24 29.96 -1.30
CA GLN A 231 5.50 29.23 -1.30
C GLN A 231 5.19 27.73 -1.39
N PRO A 232 5.93 26.96 -2.21
CA PRO A 232 5.76 25.52 -2.28
C PRO A 232 6.11 24.87 -0.94
N ARG A 233 5.44 23.76 -0.64
CA ARG A 233 5.75 22.89 0.50
C ARG A 233 6.16 21.51 0.02
N THR A 234 6.91 20.81 0.84
CA THR A 234 7.40 19.45 0.55
C THR A 234 6.78 18.45 1.52
N ALA A 235 6.21 17.38 0.97
CA ALA A 235 5.86 16.16 1.71
C ALA A 235 6.96 15.12 1.45
N LEU A 236 7.48 14.53 2.52
CA LEU A 236 8.47 13.46 2.44
C LEU A 236 7.79 12.14 2.85
N LEU A 237 8.17 11.05 2.19
CA LEU A 237 7.91 9.73 2.73
C LEU A 237 8.92 9.48 3.86
N ASP A 238 8.42 9.12 5.04
CA ASP A 238 9.27 8.86 6.23
C ASP A 238 10.24 7.69 6.06
N LYS A 239 10.08 6.90 5.00
CA LYS A 239 10.84 5.68 4.74
C LYS A 239 11.58 5.78 3.41
N PRO A 240 12.85 5.37 3.37
CA PRO A 240 13.56 5.23 2.11
C PRO A 240 13.01 4.05 1.31
N LEU A 241 13.13 4.15 -0.01
CA LEU A 241 12.72 3.17 -1.00
C LEU A 241 13.96 2.57 -1.69
N THR A 242 13.88 1.34 -2.13
CA THR A 242 14.98 0.59 -2.74
C THR A 242 14.71 0.37 -4.23
N VAL A 243 15.72 0.61 -5.06
CA VAL A 243 15.78 0.21 -6.48
C VAL A 243 16.86 -0.85 -6.60
N GLU A 244 16.53 -1.99 -7.21
CA GLU A 244 17.46 -3.10 -7.49
C GLU A 244 17.90 -3.12 -8.95
#